data_AF-A0A096DHU8-F1
#
_entry.id   AF-A0A096DHU8-F1
#
_cell.length_a   1.000
_cell.length_b   1.000
_cell.length_c   1.000
_cell.angle_alpha   90.00
_cell.angle_beta   90.00
_cell.angle_gamma   90.00
#
_symmetry.space_group_name_H-M   'P 1'
#
loop_
_entity.id
_entity.type
_entity.pdbx_description
1 polymer ?
#
loop_
_entity_poly.entity_id
_entity_poly.type
_entity_poly.pdbx_seq_one_letter_code
_entity_poly.pdbx_strand_id
1 'polypeptide(L)' 'MILQGASPRATLALTAMAKAAALVRGRDYVLPEDVSLVFGDVVPHRLLLSPRAEADRSFDPASELLERVPAPRIS' A
#
# COMPACT_ATOMS: atom_id res chain seq x y z
N MET A 1 -10.27 -15.11 -3.72
CA MET A 1 -9.10 -14.54 -4.42
C MET A 1 -8.03 -14.13 -3.41
N ILE A 2 -8.35 -13.35 -2.37
CA ILE A 2 -7.49 -13.17 -1.18
C ILE A 2 -7.93 -14.13 -0.06
N LEU A 3 -6.97 -14.78 0.62
CA LEU A 3 -7.19 -15.62 1.81
C LEU A 3 -6.97 -14.85 3.12
N GLN A 4 -5.99 -13.94 3.14
CA GLN A 4 -5.73 -13.07 4.30
C GLN A 4 -5.24 -11.69 3.85
N GLY A 5 -5.87 -10.65 4.38
CA GLY A 5 -5.49 -9.26 4.11
C GLY A 5 -4.24 -8.82 4.89
N ALA A 6 -3.88 -7.55 4.69
CA ALA A 6 -2.77 -6.92 5.39
C ALA A 6 -3.03 -6.86 6.92
N SER A 7 -2.03 -7.29 7.71
CA SER A 7 -2.10 -7.24 9.18
C SER A 7 -1.81 -5.83 9.71
N PRO A 8 -2.04 -5.54 11.02
CA PRO A 8 -1.66 -4.26 11.63
C PRO A 8 -0.18 -3.90 11.45
N ARG A 9 0.71 -4.88 11.29
CA ARG A 9 2.14 -4.64 11.02
C ARG A 9 2.38 -4.01 9.65
N ALA A 10 1.51 -4.27 8.66
CA ALA A 10 1.57 -3.62 7.37
C ALA A 10 1.29 -2.12 7.51
N THR A 11 0.31 -1.72 8.33
CA THR A 11 0.02 -0.31 8.62
C THR A 11 1.21 0.40 9.27
N LEU A 12 1.87 -0.25 10.24
CA LEU A 12 3.07 0.31 10.88
C LEU A 12 4.21 0.51 9.88
N ALA A 13 4.48 -0.51 9.05
CA ALA A 13 5.52 -0.44 8.02
C ALA A 13 5.20 0.64 6.97
N LEU A 14 3.95 0.70 6.51
CA LEU A 14 3.50 1.69 5.53
C LEU A 14 3.63 3.11 6.08
N THR A 15 3.26 3.32 7.35
CA THR A 15 3.39 4.61 8.03
C THR A 15 4.85 5.04 8.15
N ALA A 16 5.75 4.13 8.54
CA ALA A 16 7.17 4.43 8.65
C ALA A 16 7.78 4.78 7.29
N MET A 17 7.45 4.02 6.24
CA MET A 17 7.93 4.25 4.88
C MET A 17 7.39 5.56 4.29
N ALA A 18 6.11 5.89 4.50
CA ALA A 18 5.54 7.16 4.04
C ALA A 18 6.20 8.37 4.72
N LYS A 19 6.49 8.28 6.03
CA LYS A 19 7.26 9.31 6.75
C LYS A 19 8.68 9.45 6.23
N ALA A 20 9.36 8.34 5.96
CA ALA A 20 10.69 8.35 5.38
C ALA A 20 10.69 8.98 3.97
N ALA A 21 9.69 8.63 3.14
CA ALA A 21 9.53 9.21 1.81
C ALA A 21 9.30 10.73 1.85
N ALA A 22 8.43 11.20 2.76
CA ALA A 22 8.22 12.64 2.98
C ALA A 22 9.52 13.34 3.42
N LEU A 23 10.25 12.76 4.37
CA LEU A 23 11.49 13.33 4.90
C LEU A 23 12.59 13.42 3.84
N VAL A 24 12.78 12.37 3.03
CA VAL A 24 13.72 12.37 1.90
C VAL A 24 13.36 13.44 0.86
N ARG A 25 12.08 13.78 0.74
CA ARG A 25 11.57 14.85 -0.12
C ARG A 25 11.57 16.24 0.53
N GLY A 26 12.16 16.38 1.73
CA GLY A 26 12.29 17.66 2.42
C GLY A 26 11.01 18.15 3.11
N ARG A 27 10.03 17.27 3.34
CA ARG A 27 8.77 17.58 4.04
C ARG A 27 8.77 16.93 5.42
N ASP A 28 8.26 17.63 6.43
CA ASP A 28 8.08 17.13 7.81
C ASP A 28 6.66 16.56 8.05
N TYR A 29 5.81 16.59 7.03
CA TYR A 29 4.47 16.00 7.01
C TYR A 29 4.29 15.07 5.80
N VAL A 30 3.42 14.07 5.98
CA VAL A 30 3.06 13.09 4.95
C VAL A 30 1.96 13.62 4.06
N LEU A 31 2.11 13.46 2.75
CA LEU A 31 1.06 13.67 1.75
C LEU A 31 0.52 12.32 1.24
N PRO A 32 -0.71 12.26 0.67
CA PRO A 32 -1.24 11.03 0.09
C PRO A 32 -0.32 10.37 -0.93
N GLU A 33 0.37 11.18 -1.74
CA GLU A 33 1.37 10.72 -2.72
C GLU A 33 2.54 9.94 -2.11
N ASP A 34 2.92 10.20 -0.86
CA ASP A 34 3.99 9.46 -0.20
C ASP A 34 3.52 8.08 0.23
N VAL A 35 2.25 7.95 0.61
CA VAL A 35 1.63 6.66 0.91
C VAL A 35 1.53 5.83 -0.37
N SER A 36 1.00 6.42 -1.44
CA SER A 36 0.87 5.75 -2.74
C SER A 36 2.23 5.33 -3.31
N LEU A 37 3.27 6.15 -3.15
CA LEU A 37 4.63 5.85 -3.60
C LEU A 37 5.16 4.53 -3.04
N VAL A 38 4.97 4.29 -1.74
CA VAL A 38 5.59 3.14 -1.04
C VAL A 38 4.63 1.96 -0.88
N PHE A 39 3.35 2.11 -1.20
CA PHE A 39 2.33 1.07 -0.98
C PHE A 39 2.62 -0.21 -1.77
N GLY A 40 3.02 -0.06 -3.04
CA GLY A 40 3.38 -1.19 -3.91
C GLY A 40 4.59 -1.99 -3.41
N ASP A 41 5.50 -1.37 -2.67
CA ASP A 41 6.63 -2.07 -2.08
C ASP A 41 6.26 -2.74 -0.76
N VAL A 42 5.34 -2.15 0.01
CA VAL A 42 5.06 -2.57 1.40
C VAL A 42 3.96 -3.61 1.52
N VAL A 43 2.89 -3.51 0.73
CA VAL A 43 1.63 -4.24 0.96
C VAL A 43 1.49 -5.55 0.17
N PRO A 44 1.82 -5.63 -1.13
CA PRO A 44 1.50 -6.81 -1.94
C PRO A 44 2.04 -8.12 -1.39
N HIS A 45 3.31 -8.13 -0.99
CA HIS A 45 4.00 -9.31 -0.44
C HIS A 45 3.50 -9.72 0.96
N ARG A 46 2.55 -8.98 1.55
CA ARG A 46 1.94 -9.25 2.85
C ARG A 46 0.51 -9.78 2.74
N LEU A 47 -0.03 -9.89 1.52
CA LEU A 47 -1.33 -10.49 1.26
C LEU A 47 -1.15 -12.00 1.07
N LEU A 48 -1.98 -12.80 1.72
CA LEU A 48 -2.07 -14.23 1.41
C LEU A 48 -3.11 -14.42 0.33
N LEU A 49 -2.69 -14.92 -0.83
CA LEU A 49 -3.57 -15.17 -1.96
C LEU A 49 -3.98 -16.64 -2.02
N SER A 50 -5.15 -16.92 -2.61
CA SER A 50 -5.51 -18.30 -2.92
C SER A 50 -4.64 -18.83 -4.05
N PRO A 51 -4.36 -20.15 -4.17
CA PRO A 51 -3.55 -20.69 -5.26
C PRO A 51 -4.03 -20.28 -6.66
N ARG A 52 -5.36 -20.19 -6.85
CA ARG A 52 -5.96 -19.70 -8.10
C ARG A 52 -5.60 -18.25 -8.42
N ALA A 53 -5.48 -17.41 -7.39
CA ALA A 53 -5.14 -15.99 -7.53
C ALA A 53 -3.63 -15.79 -7.77
N GLU A 54 -2.77 -16.62 -7.17
CA GLU A 54 -1.32 -16.59 -7.46
C GLU A 54 -1.00 -17.03 -8.90
N ALA A 55 -1.79 -17.97 -9.46
CA ALA A 55 -1.65 -18.41 -10.84
C ALA A 55 -2.13 -17.36 -11.86
N ASP A 56 -2.99 -16.43 -11.45
CA ASP A 56 -3.53 -15.38 -12.29
C ASP A 56 -2.63 -14.14 -12.26
N ARG A 57 -1.78 -13.99 -13.26
CA ARG A 57 -0.86 -12.83 -13.37
C ARG A 57 -1.56 -11.49 -13.57
N SER A 58 -2.84 -11.49 -13.95
CA SER A 58 -3.62 -10.27 -14.08
C SER A 58 -4.22 -9.79 -12.76
N PHE A 59 -4.21 -10.64 -11.73
CA PHE A 59 -4.78 -10.31 -10.44
C PHE A 59 -3.79 -9.50 -9.59
N ASP A 60 -4.01 -8.19 -9.51
CA ASP A 60 -3.26 -7.27 -8.67
C ASP A 60 -4.19 -6.49 -7.73
N PRO A 61 -4.58 -7.08 -6.58
CA PRO A 61 -5.49 -6.44 -5.66
C PRO A 61 -4.88 -5.20 -4.99
N ALA A 62 -3.55 -5.07 -4.96
CA ALA A 62 -2.90 -3.93 -4.32
C ALA A 62 -3.02 -2.67 -5.18
N SER A 63 -2.76 -2.79 -6.49
CA SER A 63 -2.98 -1.69 -7.43
C SER A 63 -4.47 -1.34 -7.54
N GLU A 64 -5.35 -2.35 -7.62
CA GLU A 64 -6.81 -2.12 -7.62
C GLU A 64 -7.27 -1.35 -6.36
N LEU A 65 -6.69 -1.63 -5.19
CA LEU A 65 -7.02 -0.91 -3.96
C LEU A 65 -6.58 0.55 -4.01
N LEU A 66 -5.38 0.84 -4.53
CA LEU A 66 -4.89 2.21 -4.68
C LEU A 66 -5.77 3.04 -5.64
N GLU A 67 -6.27 2.42 -6.70
CA GLU A 67 -7.16 3.10 -7.66
C GLU A 67 -8.56 3.34 -7.06
N ARG A 68 -9.07 2.40 -6.25
CA ARG A 68 -10.43 2.47 -5.70
C ARG A 68 -10.55 3.34 -4.45
N VAL A 69 -9.48 3.52 -3.68
CA VAL A 69 -9.49 4.31 -2.45
C VAL A 69 -9.07 5.75 -2.76
N PRO A 70 -9.99 6.74 -2.70
CA PRO A 70 -9.65 8.11 -3.02
C PRO A 70 -8.68 8.69 -1.99
N ALA A 71 -7.71 9.47 -2.46
CA ALA A 71 -6.83 10.24 -1.60
C ALA A 71 -7.65 11.17 -0.69
N PRO A 72 -7.29 11.31 0.60
CA PRO A 72 -7.98 12.23 1.48
C PRO A 72 -7.78 13.67 0.99
N ARG A 73 -8.85 14.47 1.07
CA ARG A 73 -8.78 15.90 0.77
C ARG A 73 -8.11 16.62 1.93
N ILE A 74 -7.04 17.35 1.63
CA ILE A 74 -6.42 18.28 2.57
C ILE A 74 -7.23 19.58 2.44
N SER A 75 -8.10 19.84 3.42
CA SER A 75 -8.87 21.08 3.54
C SER A 75 -8.11 22.12 4.36
#